data_AF-A0A7K3HIE4-F1
#
_entry.id   AF-A0A7K3HIE4-F1
#
_cell.length_a   1.000
_cell.length_b   1.000
_cell.length_c   1.000
_cell.angle_alpha   90.00
_cell.angle_beta   90.00
_cell.angle_gamma   90.00
#
_symmetry.space_group_name_H-M   'P 1'
#
loop_
_entity.id
_entity.type
_entity.pdbx_description
1 polymer ?
#
loop_
_entity_poly.entity_id
_entity_poly.type
_entity_poly.pdbx_seq_one_letter_code
_entity_poly.pdbx_strand_id
1 'polypeptide(L)'
;DAGADLLAALRPGDPVTTEYRPRTDGGPLPRTAVGGRGVLVADGEPQDWEGRPNNEPAPRTAVGFSRDGTTMHLLTVDGRQADSGGATLTELGLLMRELGAHNALNLDGGGSSTLVAREAGGAGTRVENSPADGRARPVSNGLAVTAPAGSGRLTGFRVE
;
A
#
# COMPACT_ATOMS: atom_id res chain seq x y z
N ASP A 1 22.69 -16.37 -12.70
CA ASP A 1 23.02 -17.14 -13.92
C ASP A 1 22.84 -18.65 -13.83
N ALA A 2 23.13 -19.33 -12.72
CA ALA A 2 22.93 -20.80 -12.61
C ALA A 2 21.51 -21.33 -12.99
N GLY A 3 20.46 -20.53 -12.81
CA GLY A 3 19.09 -20.90 -13.22
C GLY A 3 18.87 -20.86 -14.74
N ALA A 4 19.53 -19.94 -15.44
CA ALA A 4 19.43 -19.85 -16.90
C ALA A 4 20.16 -21.03 -17.56
N ASP A 5 21.32 -21.43 -17.03
CA ASP A 5 22.08 -22.59 -17.52
C ASP A 5 21.31 -23.90 -17.34
N LEU A 6 20.62 -24.07 -16.20
CA LEU A 6 19.75 -25.22 -15.94
C LEU A 6 18.60 -25.30 -16.96
N LEU A 7 17.96 -24.16 -17.25
CA LEU A 7 16.85 -24.09 -18.21
C LEU A 7 17.33 -24.33 -19.66
N ALA A 8 18.52 -23.84 -20.02
CA ALA A 8 19.10 -24.03 -21.34
C ALA A 8 19.50 -25.49 -21.64
N ALA A 9 19.72 -26.30 -20.61
CA ALA A 9 20.05 -27.72 -20.74
C ALA A 9 18.83 -28.63 -20.97
N LEU A 10 17.61 -28.11 -20.81
CA LEU A 10 16.37 -28.88 -21.00
C LEU A 10 16.07 -29.08 -22.49
N ARG A 11 15.56 -30.26 -22.83
CA ARG A 11 15.09 -30.61 -24.17
C ARG A 11 13.57 -30.79 -24.17
N PRO A 12 12.91 -30.62 -25.33
CA PRO A 12 11.49 -30.96 -25.46
C PRO A 12 11.21 -32.39 -24.99
N GLY A 13 10.29 -32.53 -24.04
CA GLY A 13 9.93 -33.82 -23.43
C GLY A 13 10.63 -34.12 -22.10
N ASP A 14 11.62 -33.34 -21.69
CA ASP A 14 12.22 -33.50 -20.37
C ASP A 14 11.19 -33.13 -19.27
N PRO A 15 11.00 -33.98 -18.24
CA PRO A 15 10.10 -33.67 -17.14
C PRO A 15 10.71 -32.58 -16.26
N VAL A 16 9.91 -31.57 -15.93
CA VAL A 16 10.32 -30.46 -15.05
C VAL A 16 9.38 -30.40 -13.86
N THR A 17 9.97 -30.34 -12.67
CA THR A 17 9.25 -30.07 -11.42
C THR A 17 9.55 -28.66 -10.95
N THR A 18 8.51 -27.89 -10.66
CA THR A 18 8.64 -26.54 -10.10
C THR A 18 8.23 -26.55 -8.64
N GLU A 19 9.12 -26.11 -7.76
CA GLU A 19 8.81 -25.79 -6.38
C GLU A 19 9.04 -24.30 -6.16
N TYR A 20 8.07 -23.62 -5.52
CA TYR A 20 8.23 -22.25 -5.10
C TYR A 20 7.79 -22.11 -3.65
N ARG A 21 8.54 -21.31 -2.89
CA ARG A 21 8.18 -20.93 -1.52
C ARG A 21 8.53 -19.46 -1.31
N PRO A 22 7.66 -18.67 -0.68
CA PRO A 22 8.05 -17.33 -0.26
C PRO A 22 9.24 -17.41 0.70
N ARG A 23 10.10 -16.41 0.67
CA ARG A 23 11.24 -16.28 1.58
C ARG A 23 11.18 -14.91 2.23
N THR A 24 11.51 -14.90 3.51
CA THR A 24 11.75 -13.71 4.32
C THR A 24 13.25 -13.65 4.63
N ASP A 25 13.69 -12.49 5.09
CA ASP A 25 15.06 -12.19 5.52
C ASP A 25 15.37 -12.63 6.97
N GLY A 26 14.52 -13.47 7.57
CA GLY A 26 14.71 -14.01 8.92
C GLY A 26 13.45 -14.03 9.78
N GLY A 27 12.38 -13.34 9.36
CA GLY A 27 11.08 -13.34 10.03
C GLY A 27 10.18 -14.53 9.66
N PRO A 28 9.07 -14.75 10.40
CA PRO A 28 8.05 -15.71 9.99
C PRO A 28 7.40 -15.32 8.67
N LEU A 29 6.86 -16.29 7.94
CA LEU A 29 6.08 -16.02 6.73
C LEU A 29 4.84 -15.17 7.07
N PRO A 30 4.58 -14.08 6.33
CA PRO A 30 3.41 -13.26 6.58
C PRO A 30 2.13 -14.03 6.20
N ARG A 31 1.07 -13.83 6.96
CA ARG A 31 -0.27 -14.36 6.62
C ARG A 31 -0.88 -13.67 5.39
N THR A 32 -0.53 -12.40 5.18
CA THR A 32 -1.00 -11.58 4.08
C THR A 32 0.16 -10.74 3.58
N ALA A 33 0.34 -10.70 2.26
CA ALA A 33 1.33 -9.86 1.61
C ALA A 33 0.65 -9.11 0.46
N VAL A 34 0.95 -7.82 0.36
CA VAL A 34 0.53 -6.97 -0.75
C VAL A 34 1.77 -6.38 -1.40
N GLY A 35 1.85 -6.45 -2.72
CA GLY A 35 2.94 -5.84 -3.47
C GLY A 35 2.72 -4.33 -3.59
N GLY A 36 3.81 -3.58 -3.53
CA GLY A 36 3.83 -2.17 -3.85
C GLY A 36 5.13 -1.82 -4.59
N ARG A 37 5.25 -0.57 -5.00
CA ARG A 37 6.45 -0.08 -5.69
C ARG A 37 6.84 1.27 -5.14
N GLY A 38 8.11 1.35 -4.75
CA GLY A 38 8.73 2.56 -4.26
C GLY A 38 8.67 2.63 -2.74
N VAL A 39 9.80 2.36 -2.12
CA VAL A 39 10.00 2.57 -0.68
C VAL A 39 9.98 4.08 -0.44
N LEU A 40 9.05 4.53 0.40
CA LEU A 40 8.81 5.94 0.71
C LEU A 40 9.57 6.37 1.96
N VAL A 41 9.59 5.49 2.97
CA VAL A 41 10.36 5.67 4.20
C VAL A 41 11.04 4.33 4.50
N ALA A 42 12.33 4.36 4.77
CA ALA A 42 13.12 3.20 5.18
C ALA A 42 13.81 3.52 6.50
N ASP A 43 13.55 2.71 7.53
CA ASP A 43 14.14 2.86 8.87
C ASP A 43 14.02 4.29 9.45
N GLY A 44 12.91 4.94 9.16
CA GLY A 44 12.58 6.29 9.63
C GLY A 44 13.08 7.41 8.73
N GLU A 45 13.80 7.09 7.65
CA GLU A 45 14.33 8.07 6.72
C GLU A 45 13.47 8.13 5.44
N PRO A 46 12.82 9.27 5.16
CA PRO A 46 12.16 9.51 3.88
C PRO A 46 13.13 9.32 2.71
N GLN A 47 12.68 8.65 1.66
CA GLN A 47 13.49 8.41 0.48
C GLN A 47 13.28 9.53 -0.53
N ASP A 48 14.37 10.02 -1.10
CA ASP A 48 14.33 11.00 -2.18
C ASP A 48 14.10 10.31 -3.54
N TRP A 49 13.02 10.70 -4.21
CA TRP A 49 12.60 10.19 -5.51
C TRP A 49 12.89 11.16 -6.66
N GLU A 50 13.60 12.27 -6.42
CA GLU A 50 13.99 13.19 -7.47
C GLU A 50 14.84 12.50 -8.55
N GLY A 51 14.51 12.78 -9.81
CA GLY A 51 15.11 12.12 -10.97
C GLY A 51 14.79 10.63 -11.14
N ARG A 52 13.95 10.04 -10.26
CA ARG A 52 13.52 8.64 -10.36
C ARG A 52 12.17 8.52 -11.08
N PRO A 53 11.87 7.37 -11.71
CA PRO A 53 10.58 7.15 -12.35
C PRO A 53 9.41 7.27 -11.36
N ASN A 54 8.24 7.68 -11.87
CA ASN A 54 6.98 7.77 -11.12
C ASN A 54 6.96 8.85 -10.02
N ASN A 55 7.85 9.84 -10.04
CA ASN A 55 7.88 10.92 -9.03
C ASN A 55 7.00 12.15 -9.37
N GLU A 56 6.35 12.24 -10.54
CA GLU A 56 5.50 13.39 -10.86
C GLU A 56 4.26 13.50 -9.94
N PRO A 57 3.69 14.69 -9.72
CA PRO A 57 2.46 14.83 -8.93
C PRO A 57 1.31 13.97 -9.49
N ALA A 58 0.74 13.12 -8.65
CA ALA A 58 -0.38 12.26 -9.00
C ALA A 58 -1.23 11.93 -7.75
N PRO A 59 -2.46 11.43 -7.91
CA PRO A 59 -3.14 10.75 -6.82
C PRO A 59 -2.30 9.57 -6.33
N ARG A 60 -2.20 9.37 -5.02
CA ARG A 60 -1.34 8.36 -4.40
C ARG A 60 -2.10 7.51 -3.40
N THR A 61 -1.60 6.29 -3.20
CA THR A 61 -1.99 5.41 -2.11
C THR A 61 -0.72 4.90 -1.45
N ALA A 62 -0.63 4.97 -0.12
CA ALA A 62 0.52 4.49 0.63
C ALA A 62 0.09 3.70 1.86
N VAL A 63 0.95 2.77 2.26
CA VAL A 63 0.85 2.05 3.52
C VAL A 63 2.17 2.15 4.26
N GLY A 64 2.12 2.29 5.58
CA GLY A 64 3.31 2.30 6.41
C GLY A 64 3.03 1.87 7.84
N PHE A 65 4.09 1.61 8.58
CA PHE A 65 4.01 1.16 9.97
C PHE A 65 4.90 2.02 10.86
N SER A 66 4.46 2.26 12.09
CA SER A 66 5.28 2.85 13.15
C SER A 66 6.49 1.97 13.49
N ARG A 67 7.47 2.52 14.20
CA ARG A 67 8.73 1.82 14.52
C ARG A 67 8.54 0.52 15.29
N ASP A 68 7.55 0.48 16.17
CA ASP A 68 7.17 -0.69 16.96
C ASP A 68 6.20 -1.63 16.23
N GLY A 69 5.76 -1.27 15.02
CA GLY A 69 4.82 -2.04 14.20
C GLY A 69 3.38 -2.06 14.73
N THR A 70 3.05 -1.29 15.77
CA THR A 70 1.72 -1.33 16.42
C THR A 70 0.70 -0.44 15.71
N THR A 71 1.15 0.58 14.98
CA THR A 71 0.30 1.50 14.24
C THR A 71 0.54 1.33 12.76
N MET A 72 -0.54 1.09 12.01
CA MET A 72 -0.52 1.09 10.55
C MET A 72 -1.13 2.39 10.04
N HIS A 73 -0.40 3.07 9.16
CA HIS A 73 -0.85 4.26 8.44
C HIS A 73 -1.30 3.85 7.04
N LEU A 74 -2.54 4.20 6.69
CA LEU A 74 -3.06 4.12 5.32
C LEU A 74 -3.34 5.54 4.87
N LEU A 75 -2.77 5.92 3.74
CA LEU A 75 -2.89 7.27 3.20
C LEU A 75 -3.34 7.21 1.76
N THR A 76 -4.36 8.00 1.42
CA THR A 76 -4.68 8.37 0.04
C THR A 76 -4.51 9.86 -0.13
N VAL A 77 -3.88 10.27 -1.23
CA VAL A 77 -3.79 11.65 -1.67
C VAL A 77 -4.57 11.78 -2.96
N ASP A 78 -5.58 12.63 -2.99
CA ASP A 78 -6.33 12.94 -4.21
C ASP A 78 -5.47 13.75 -5.17
N GLY A 79 -5.78 13.75 -6.46
CA GLY A 79 -5.01 14.50 -7.44
C GLY A 79 -5.74 14.65 -8.77
N ARG A 80 -5.17 15.44 -9.69
CA ARG A 80 -5.76 15.77 -11.01
C ARG A 80 -7.12 16.46 -10.91
N GLN A 81 -7.34 17.23 -9.84
CA GLN A 81 -8.55 17.99 -9.60
C GLN A 81 -8.21 19.43 -9.22
N ALA A 82 -9.15 20.37 -9.37
CA ALA A 82 -8.90 21.79 -9.10
C ALA A 82 -8.39 22.04 -7.67
N ASP A 83 -8.92 21.28 -6.71
CA ASP A 83 -8.59 21.41 -5.29
C ASP A 83 -7.44 20.50 -4.84
N SER A 84 -6.88 19.66 -5.73
CA SER A 84 -5.67 18.86 -5.44
C SER A 84 -4.92 18.47 -6.70
N GLY A 85 -3.64 18.87 -6.77
CA GLY A 85 -2.70 18.45 -7.81
C GLY A 85 -2.19 17.01 -7.65
N GLY A 86 -2.32 16.42 -6.45
CA GLY A 86 -1.65 15.16 -6.09
C GLY A 86 -0.35 15.40 -5.33
N ALA A 87 0.42 14.34 -5.15
CA ALA A 87 1.75 14.37 -4.54
C ALA A 87 2.78 13.64 -5.40
N THR A 88 4.01 14.14 -5.40
CA THR A 88 5.21 13.41 -5.81
C THR A 88 5.47 12.24 -4.84
N LEU A 89 6.34 11.29 -5.21
CA LEU A 89 6.75 10.24 -4.27
C LEU A 89 7.65 10.78 -3.16
N THR A 90 8.45 11.81 -3.44
CA THR A 90 9.25 12.53 -2.43
C THR A 90 8.33 13.16 -1.38
N GLU A 91 7.31 13.93 -1.79
CA GLU A 91 6.33 14.52 -0.88
C GLU A 91 5.54 13.46 -0.12
N LEU A 92 5.13 12.39 -0.79
CA LEU A 92 4.41 11.28 -0.14
C LEU A 92 5.26 10.61 0.95
N GLY A 93 6.57 10.46 0.74
CA GLY A 93 7.49 9.94 1.75
C GLY A 93 7.61 10.86 2.96
N LEU A 94 7.68 12.17 2.74
CA LEU A 94 7.67 13.17 3.82
C LEU A 94 6.36 13.13 4.61
N LEU A 95 5.21 13.08 3.93
CA LEU A 95 3.90 12.95 4.57
C LEU A 95 3.77 11.67 5.41
N MET A 96 4.21 10.52 4.87
CA MET A 96 4.19 9.26 5.61
C MET A 96 5.07 9.31 6.86
N ARG A 97 6.24 9.96 6.77
CA ARG A 97 7.12 10.18 7.92
C ARG A 97 6.48 11.10 8.96
N GLU A 98 5.85 12.18 8.53
CA GLU A 98 5.13 13.11 9.41
C GLU A 98 3.99 12.42 10.15
N LEU A 99 3.26 11.51 9.48
CA LEU A 99 2.24 10.67 10.10
C LEU A 99 2.79 9.68 11.14
N GLY A 100 4.10 9.47 11.20
CA GLY A 100 4.77 8.59 12.16
C GLY A 100 5.22 7.24 11.58
N ALA A 101 5.15 7.06 10.26
CA ALA A 101 5.66 5.85 9.64
C ALA A 101 7.19 5.76 9.79
N HIS A 102 7.67 4.61 10.23
CA HIS A 102 9.07 4.23 10.25
C HIS A 102 9.46 3.50 8.98
N ASN A 103 8.55 2.69 8.43
CA ASN A 103 8.69 2.09 7.11
C ASN A 103 7.40 2.34 6.32
N ALA A 104 7.52 2.74 5.06
CA ALA A 104 6.37 3.03 4.21
C ALA A 104 6.64 2.66 2.74
N LEU A 105 5.59 2.22 2.06
CA LEU A 105 5.62 1.77 0.67
C LEU A 105 4.48 2.43 -0.10
N ASN A 106 4.79 2.90 -1.31
CA ASN A 106 3.78 3.36 -2.25
C ASN A 106 3.06 2.15 -2.89
N LEU A 107 1.74 2.23 -2.97
CA LEU A 107 0.86 1.27 -3.63
C LEU A 107 0.43 1.80 -5.02
N ASP A 108 -0.50 1.12 -5.66
CA ASP A 108 -1.08 1.62 -6.91
C ASP A 108 -1.82 2.95 -6.66
N GLY A 109 -1.68 3.87 -7.63
CA GLY A 109 -2.15 5.26 -7.51
C GLY A 109 -2.94 5.72 -8.72
N GLY A 110 -2.95 7.03 -8.96
CA GLY A 110 -3.72 7.62 -10.05
C GLY A 110 -5.22 7.34 -9.90
N GLY A 111 -5.91 6.98 -10.98
CA GLY A 111 -7.34 6.66 -10.91
C GLY A 111 -7.68 5.43 -10.06
N SER A 112 -6.68 4.62 -9.68
CA SER A 112 -6.84 3.49 -8.75
C SER A 112 -6.88 3.92 -7.29
N SER A 113 -6.43 5.13 -6.94
CA SER A 113 -6.44 5.63 -5.56
C SER A 113 -7.87 5.73 -5.03
N THR A 114 -8.21 4.83 -4.11
CA THR A 114 -9.53 4.78 -3.48
C THR A 114 -9.39 4.24 -2.06
N LEU A 115 -9.77 5.04 -1.08
CA LEU A 115 -9.93 4.62 0.32
C LEU A 115 -11.42 4.49 0.62
N VAL A 116 -11.77 3.34 1.19
CA VAL A 116 -13.14 3.06 1.63
C VAL A 116 -13.10 2.73 3.11
N ALA A 117 -13.94 3.40 3.90
CA ALA A 117 -14.09 3.12 5.32
C ALA A 117 -15.55 2.97 5.71
N ARG A 118 -15.77 2.35 6.86
CA ARG A 118 -17.06 2.32 7.55
C ARG A 118 -16.86 2.96 8.90
N GLU A 119 -17.56 4.05 9.15
CA GLU A 119 -17.59 4.68 10.47
C GLU A 119 -18.14 3.73 11.53
N ALA A 120 -17.70 3.93 12.77
CA ALA A 120 -18.23 3.20 13.91
C ALA A 120 -19.76 3.38 14.01
N GLY A 121 -20.49 2.26 14.00
CA GLY A 121 -21.96 2.27 14.02
C GLY A 121 -22.62 2.52 12.66
N GLY A 122 -21.85 2.81 11.61
CA GLY A 122 -22.36 3.01 10.26
C GLY A 122 -22.90 1.71 9.63
N ALA A 123 -23.96 1.83 8.84
CA ALA A 123 -24.62 0.68 8.20
C ALA A 123 -23.83 0.09 7.00
N GLY A 124 -22.82 0.81 6.49
CA GLY A 124 -22.08 0.40 5.30
C GLY A 124 -20.78 1.19 5.10
N THR A 125 -20.01 0.75 4.12
CA THR A 125 -18.77 1.40 3.70
C THR A 125 -19.04 2.55 2.74
N ARG A 126 -18.22 3.60 2.78
CA ARG A 126 -18.24 4.72 1.84
C ARG A 126 -16.83 5.05 1.38
N VAL A 127 -16.73 5.71 0.23
CA VAL A 127 -15.46 6.26 -0.25
C VAL A 127 -15.14 7.51 0.58
N GLU A 128 -13.92 7.59 1.12
CA GLU A 128 -13.48 8.70 1.97
C GLU A 128 -12.70 9.77 1.19
N ASN A 129 -12.19 9.44 0.01
CA ASN A 129 -11.42 10.34 -0.85
C ASN A 129 -12.21 10.72 -2.12
N SER A 130 -11.66 11.59 -2.98
CA SER A 130 -12.21 11.96 -4.28
C SER A 130 -11.46 11.25 -5.41
N PRO A 131 -12.00 10.15 -5.99
CA PRO A 131 -11.32 9.42 -7.06
C PRO A 131 -11.09 10.29 -8.29
N ALA A 132 -9.87 10.29 -8.82
CA ALA A 132 -9.46 11.16 -9.92
C ALA A 132 -10.26 10.97 -11.23
N ASP A 133 -10.89 9.80 -11.43
CA ASP A 133 -11.74 9.51 -12.60
C ASP A 133 -13.22 9.92 -12.38
N GLY A 134 -13.52 10.63 -11.28
CA GLY A 134 -14.88 11.00 -10.84
C GLY A 134 -15.67 9.84 -10.21
N ARG A 135 -15.12 8.62 -10.24
CA ARG A 135 -15.64 7.41 -9.60
C ARG A 135 -14.48 6.46 -9.29
N ALA A 136 -14.70 5.54 -8.35
CA ALA A 136 -13.74 4.48 -8.09
C ALA A 136 -13.52 3.62 -9.36
N ARG A 137 -12.25 3.42 -9.72
CA ARG A 137 -11.85 2.57 -10.85
C ARG A 137 -11.87 1.10 -10.43
N PRO A 138 -12.31 0.16 -11.30
CA PRO A 138 -12.09 -1.26 -11.06
C PRO A 138 -10.60 -1.58 -10.96
N VAL A 139 -10.19 -2.17 -9.84
CA VAL A 139 -8.80 -2.60 -9.56
C VAL A 139 -8.73 -4.10 -9.38
N SER A 140 -7.56 -4.70 -9.59
CA SER A 140 -7.37 -6.16 -9.54
C SER A 140 -7.30 -6.72 -8.12
N ASN A 141 -6.87 -5.91 -7.15
CA ASN A 141 -6.78 -6.28 -5.74
C ASN A 141 -6.93 -5.04 -4.83
N GLY A 142 -6.94 -5.27 -3.51
CA GLY A 142 -6.96 -4.22 -2.50
C GLY A 142 -6.55 -4.76 -1.13
N LEU A 143 -6.25 -3.84 -0.20
CA LEU A 143 -5.96 -4.16 1.20
C LEU A 143 -7.19 -3.85 2.06
N ALA A 144 -7.75 -4.88 2.68
CA ALA A 144 -8.87 -4.74 3.60
C ALA A 144 -8.42 -4.92 5.04
N VAL A 145 -8.72 -3.94 5.89
CA VAL A 145 -8.54 -4.03 7.35
C VAL A 145 -9.89 -4.27 7.98
N THR A 146 -10.04 -5.40 8.66
CA THR A 146 -11.29 -5.76 9.34
C THR A 146 -11.07 -5.83 10.84
N ALA A 147 -11.95 -5.19 11.60
CA ALA A 147 -12.05 -5.45 13.02
C ALA A 147 -12.92 -6.71 13.26
N PRO A 148 -12.62 -7.52 14.29
CA PRO A 148 -13.56 -8.53 14.75
C PRO A 148 -14.90 -7.89 15.12
N ALA A 149 -15.97 -8.69 15.13
CA ALA A 149 -17.28 -8.20 15.55
C ALA A 149 -17.19 -7.59 16.96
N GLY A 150 -17.48 -6.28 17.05
CA GLY A 150 -17.53 -5.61 18.33
C GLY A 150 -18.69 -6.12 19.17
N SER A 151 -18.60 -5.95 20.49
CA SER A 151 -19.68 -6.35 21.42
C SER A 151 -21.00 -5.57 21.22
N GLY A 152 -21.00 -4.51 20.41
CA GLY A 152 -22.13 -3.58 20.28
C GLY A 152 -22.33 -2.68 21.50
N ARG A 153 -21.54 -2.86 22.57
CA ARG A 153 -21.62 -2.07 23.79
C ARG A 153 -20.77 -0.79 23.65
N LEU A 154 -21.42 0.37 23.76
CA LEU A 154 -20.75 1.65 23.83
C LEU A 154 -19.83 1.69 25.07
N THR A 155 -18.53 1.91 24.88
CA THR A 155 -17.55 2.07 25.96
C THR A 155 -17.11 3.52 26.15
N GLY A 156 -17.51 4.42 25.26
CA GLY A 156 -17.19 5.84 25.29
C GLY A 156 -17.48 6.51 23.95
N PHE A 157 -17.35 7.83 23.90
CA PHE A 157 -17.40 8.62 22.67
C PHE A 157 -16.06 9.35 22.50
N ARG A 158 -15.60 9.49 21.26
CA ARG A 158 -14.52 10.40 20.91
C ARG A 158 -15.12 11.57 20.14
N VAL A 159 -14.81 12.78 20.59
CA VAL A 159 -15.10 14.01 19.84
C VAL A 159 -13.78 14.42 19.22
N GLU A 160 -13.71 14.40 17.89
CA GLU A 160 -12.61 14.95 17.10
C GLU A 160 -13.06 16.27 16.47
#